data_AF-A0A536US17-F1
#
_entry.id   AF-A0A536US17-F1
#
_cell.length_a   1.000
_cell.length_b   1.000
_cell.length_c   1.000
_cell.angle_alpha   90.00
_cell.angle_beta   90.00
_cell.angle_gamma   90.00
#
_symmetry.space_group_name_H-M   'P 1'
#
loop_
_entity.id
_entity.type
_entity.pdbx_description
1 polymer ?
#
loop_
_entity_poly.entity_id
_entity_poly.type
_entity_poly.pdbx_seq_one_letter_code
_entity_poly.pdbx_strand_id
1 'polypeptide(L)'
;MDSRPDTAATSSVKFSHVTTGRYLPLPGKAPGWPFAEIGHWTIDVNAAAPDWLAGLKEWRHEHLLRIGYDDANYRRPELQWAQRNFVHAQMMVEDRYFYDPVAGRYTVDRYLDDLEARFGGIDSVLIWYVYPNIGIDDRNQFDLARDLPGGLEGLRGAVDDFHRRGVKVFLPTMPWDNGTRDEGRRDWLAVAELVKAVGADGINGDTYNGVPRAFFDACDALGCPVVLQPESTISAEEALIWNVQSWGKKVPQDVIPSVAKWKWLEPRHMINVENRWSRDRRNDLQYAFFNGVGYNAWENVWGIWNGLTPRDGEALRRVATVSRRFWALLTSADWQPYAATLQRGVFASRFPRGAQVLWTFVNRNEYEVSGEQIALPHAAGTRYFDVWNGVALQPRIEGAQAVFEFTLEAHGFGALLAVAADAPPGDLAALDELLPRMKQLAATPLQSFSNAWQSLPQRLMPIEPTSAATSAPDGMVAIPGGEFEFVVHGIEIEGQTWDGVDVQYPWEPSPRRHHRRRMQLHPFFIDRTPVTHAQFKRFLDASHYGPRDANNFLRDWRDGAPPPGCENKPVTWVSLEDARAYAVWAGKRLPHEWEWQYAAQGHDGR
;
A
#
# COMPACT_ATOMS: atom_id res chain seq x y z
N MET A 1 66.62 23.89 10.81
CA MET A 1 66.67 23.60 9.36
C MET A 1 66.24 22.15 9.22
N ASP A 2 64.94 21.95 8.98
CA ASP A 2 64.40 21.38 7.73
C ASP A 2 64.67 19.87 7.65
N SER A 3 63.71 18.97 7.46
CA SER A 3 62.39 19.05 6.84
C SER A 3 61.62 17.75 7.15
N ARG A 4 60.29 17.80 7.02
CA ARG A 4 59.35 16.66 7.16
C ARG A 4 59.66 15.54 6.16
N PRO A 5 59.16 14.31 6.39
CA PRO A 5 58.65 13.48 5.33
C PRO A 5 57.11 13.55 5.34
N ASP A 6 56.58 14.06 4.23
CA ASP A 6 55.18 13.95 3.84
C ASP A 6 54.96 12.59 3.15
N THR A 7 53.84 11.97 3.52
CA THR A 7 52.95 11.10 2.73
C THR A 7 53.44 10.37 1.47
N ALA A 8 53.31 9.03 1.49
CA ALA A 8 52.64 8.26 0.44
C ALA A 8 52.50 6.78 0.88
N ALA A 9 51.40 6.43 1.54
CA ALA A 9 50.97 5.04 1.56
C ALA A 9 50.31 4.76 0.21
N THR A 10 51.10 4.28 -0.75
CA THR A 10 50.61 3.69 -2.00
C THR A 10 49.92 2.38 -1.68
N SER A 11 48.59 2.37 -1.54
CA SER A 11 47.81 1.14 -1.65
C SER A 11 47.69 0.78 -3.14
N SER A 12 48.62 -0.05 -3.61
CA SER A 12 48.52 -0.67 -4.92
C SER A 12 47.50 -1.82 -4.87
N VAL A 13 46.24 -1.52 -5.18
CA VAL A 13 45.28 -2.54 -5.61
C VAL A 13 44.72 -2.10 -6.96
N LYS A 14 45.28 -2.66 -8.03
CA LYS A 14 44.82 -2.45 -9.41
C LYS A 14 43.53 -3.26 -9.62
N PHE A 15 42.38 -2.60 -9.46
CA PHE A 15 41.12 -3.08 -10.04
C PHE A 15 41.03 -2.67 -11.51
N SER A 16 40.39 -3.52 -12.30
CA SER A 16 40.17 -3.43 -13.76
C SER A 16 40.04 -2.01 -14.32
N HIS A 17 40.61 -1.79 -15.49
CA HIS A 17 40.65 -0.57 -16.30
C HIS A 17 39.26 -0.08 -16.77
N VAL A 18 38.19 -0.75 -16.35
CA VAL A 18 36.78 -0.39 -16.58
C VAL A 18 36.23 0.56 -15.51
N THR A 19 36.90 0.72 -14.35
CA THR A 19 36.33 1.43 -13.18
C THR A 19 37.10 2.67 -12.70
N THR A 20 38.13 3.16 -13.40
CA THR A 20 39.00 4.25 -12.86
C THR A 20 39.32 5.41 -13.82
N GLY A 21 38.49 5.69 -14.82
CA GLY A 21 38.55 6.95 -15.59
C GLY A 21 37.49 7.96 -15.15
N ARG A 22 37.75 9.26 -15.33
CA ARG A 22 36.77 10.39 -15.21
C ARG A 22 35.65 10.35 -16.26
N TYR A 23 35.14 9.16 -16.57
CA TYR A 23 34.06 8.94 -17.53
C TYR A 23 33.00 8.06 -16.89
N LEU A 24 31.88 8.71 -16.61
CA LEU A 24 30.53 8.19 -16.43
C LEU A 24 30.33 6.83 -17.13
N PRO A 25 29.95 5.75 -16.44
CA PRO A 25 28.95 4.87 -17.01
C PRO A 25 27.63 5.66 -17.00
N LEU A 26 27.26 6.22 -18.15
CA LEU A 26 25.86 6.52 -18.40
C LEU A 26 25.02 5.28 -18.08
N PRO A 27 23.76 5.44 -17.66
CA PRO A 27 22.88 4.30 -17.43
C PRO A 27 22.83 3.43 -18.70
N GLY A 28 23.37 2.21 -18.62
CA GLY A 28 23.69 1.38 -19.79
C GLY A 28 24.92 0.47 -19.63
N LYS A 29 25.78 0.68 -18.61
CA LYS A 29 26.77 -0.32 -18.21
C LYS A 29 26.22 -1.14 -17.04
N ALA A 30 25.84 -2.37 -17.36
CA ALA A 30 25.18 -3.39 -16.55
C ALA A 30 25.90 -3.70 -15.21
N PRO A 31 25.22 -4.38 -14.25
CA PRO A 31 24.08 -5.27 -14.48
C PRO A 31 22.72 -4.74 -14.00
N GLY A 32 21.73 -4.81 -14.90
CA GLY A 32 20.29 -4.64 -14.59
C GLY A 32 19.62 -3.52 -15.38
N TRP A 33 19.35 -3.73 -16.68
CA TRP A 33 18.40 -2.89 -17.42
C TRP A 33 17.01 -3.55 -17.36
N PRO A 34 15.93 -2.81 -17.04
CA PRO A 34 15.88 -1.43 -16.56
C PRO A 34 16.23 -1.31 -15.06
N PHE A 35 16.83 -0.18 -14.65
CA PHE A 35 17.02 0.19 -13.24
C PHE A 35 15.83 1.04 -12.75
N ALA A 36 15.34 0.76 -11.55
CA ALA A 36 14.36 1.61 -10.86
C ALA A 36 15.03 2.76 -10.08
N GLU A 37 16.30 2.58 -9.72
CA GLU A 37 17.04 3.39 -8.76
C GLU A 37 18.41 3.84 -9.30
N ILE A 38 18.90 5.00 -8.86
CA ILE A 38 20.17 5.60 -9.27
C ILE A 38 21.06 5.86 -8.04
N GLY A 39 22.38 5.68 -8.16
CA GLY A 39 23.35 6.20 -7.17
C GLY A 39 24.01 5.19 -6.20
N HIS A 40 23.99 3.89 -6.48
CA HIS A 40 24.43 2.84 -5.53
C HIS A 40 25.93 2.79 -5.12
N TRP A 41 26.84 3.66 -5.60
CA TRP A 41 28.29 3.39 -5.56
C TRP A 41 29.25 4.54 -5.19
N THR A 42 28.88 5.51 -4.36
CA THR A 42 29.79 6.61 -3.96
C THR A 42 30.20 6.53 -2.49
N ILE A 43 31.46 6.17 -2.21
CA ILE A 43 31.96 5.97 -0.82
C ILE A 43 32.26 7.31 -0.11
N ASP A 44 32.39 8.41 -0.86
CA ASP A 44 32.33 9.77 -0.34
C ASP A 44 31.29 10.57 -1.14
N VAL A 45 30.04 10.53 -0.67
CA VAL A 45 28.91 11.20 -1.32
C VAL A 45 29.14 12.70 -1.38
N ASN A 46 29.68 13.32 -0.34
CA ASN A 46 29.91 14.77 -0.30
C ASN A 46 30.93 15.20 -1.37
N ALA A 47 32.03 14.47 -1.53
CA ALA A 47 33.04 14.80 -2.53
C ALA A 47 32.56 14.53 -3.96
N ALA A 48 31.75 13.48 -4.18
CA ALA A 48 31.36 13.02 -5.52
C ALA A 48 30.03 13.61 -6.03
N ALA A 49 29.15 14.09 -5.14
CA ALA A 49 27.80 14.52 -5.51
C ALA A 49 27.76 15.62 -6.59
N PRO A 50 28.60 16.67 -6.57
CA PRO A 50 28.55 17.71 -7.60
C PRO A 50 28.77 17.17 -9.04
N ASP A 51 29.82 16.37 -9.23
CA ASP A 51 30.16 15.77 -10.53
C ASP A 51 29.09 14.78 -10.99
N TRP A 52 28.59 13.96 -10.06
CA TRP A 52 27.52 13.01 -10.33
C TRP A 52 26.20 13.69 -10.71
N LEU A 53 25.82 14.77 -10.00
CA LEU A 53 24.62 15.57 -10.32
C LEU A 53 24.73 16.25 -11.67
N ALA A 54 25.93 16.74 -12.04
CA ALA A 54 26.16 17.31 -13.37
C ALA A 54 25.88 16.27 -14.46
N GLY A 55 26.48 15.08 -14.35
CA GLY A 55 26.25 13.98 -15.28
C GLY A 55 24.78 13.51 -15.32
N LEU A 56 24.09 13.48 -14.18
CA LEU A 56 22.67 13.13 -14.14
C LEU A 56 21.73 14.15 -14.77
N LYS A 57 22.08 15.44 -14.72
CA LYS A 57 21.31 16.49 -15.42
C LYS A 57 21.46 16.36 -16.93
N GLU A 58 22.67 16.10 -17.40
CA GLU A 58 22.93 15.80 -18.82
C GLU A 58 22.18 14.55 -19.26
N TRP A 59 22.26 13.47 -18.47
CA TRP A 59 21.51 12.25 -18.73
C TRP A 59 20.01 12.49 -18.78
N ARG A 60 19.43 13.19 -17.79
CA ARG A 60 18.00 13.53 -17.77
C ARG A 60 17.59 14.26 -19.04
N HIS A 61 18.37 15.25 -19.47
CA HIS A 61 18.06 16.02 -20.66
C HIS A 61 18.07 15.15 -21.94
N GLU A 62 19.13 14.37 -22.16
CA GLU A 62 19.23 13.45 -23.30
C GLU A 62 18.09 12.43 -23.29
N HIS A 63 17.80 11.88 -22.11
CA HIS A 63 16.82 10.84 -21.94
C HIS A 63 15.39 11.31 -22.24
N LEU A 64 15.00 12.49 -21.74
CA LEU A 64 13.69 13.07 -22.02
C LEU A 64 13.52 13.37 -23.52
N LEU A 65 14.57 13.81 -24.21
CA LEU A 65 14.55 13.98 -25.67
C LEU A 65 14.36 12.64 -26.39
N ARG A 66 15.08 11.59 -25.97
CA ARG A 66 15.04 10.26 -26.58
C ARG A 66 13.66 9.62 -26.53
N ILE A 67 12.95 9.77 -25.41
CA ILE A 67 11.59 9.21 -25.24
C ILE A 67 10.49 10.10 -25.84
N GLY A 68 10.85 11.24 -26.45
CA GLY A 68 9.89 12.21 -26.96
C GLY A 68 8.98 12.76 -25.86
N TYR A 69 9.55 13.05 -24.68
CA TYR A 69 8.79 13.42 -23.50
C TYR A 69 7.89 14.64 -23.72
N ASP A 70 6.63 14.50 -23.33
CA ASP A 70 5.63 15.56 -23.26
C ASP A 70 5.03 15.60 -21.84
N ASP A 71 5.05 16.77 -21.21
CA ASP A 71 4.55 16.97 -19.86
C ASP A 71 3.11 17.51 -19.82
N ALA A 72 2.40 17.57 -20.96
CA ALA A 72 1.04 18.10 -21.05
C ALA A 72 0.12 17.50 -19.98
N ASN A 73 0.19 16.19 -19.74
CA ASN A 73 -0.62 15.51 -18.74
C ASN A 73 -0.26 15.91 -17.29
N TYR A 74 0.99 16.26 -17.00
CA TYR A 74 1.39 16.82 -15.70
C TYR A 74 0.90 18.26 -15.49
N ARG A 75 0.50 18.96 -16.56
CA ARG A 75 -0.02 20.33 -16.49
C ARG A 75 -1.55 20.39 -16.40
N ARG A 76 -2.27 19.31 -16.73
CA ARG A 76 -3.73 19.22 -16.67
C ARG A 76 -4.27 19.46 -15.25
N PRO A 77 -5.07 20.52 -15.01
CA PRO A 77 -5.58 20.86 -13.68
C PRO A 77 -6.29 19.70 -12.96
N GLU A 78 -7.05 18.90 -13.72
CA GLU A 78 -7.79 17.74 -13.22
C GLU A 78 -6.90 16.59 -12.72
N LEU A 79 -5.63 16.51 -13.15
CA LEU A 79 -4.68 15.46 -12.75
C LEU A 79 -3.64 15.94 -11.73
N GLN A 80 -3.55 17.25 -11.48
CA GLN A 80 -2.50 17.84 -10.63
C GLN A 80 -2.57 17.38 -9.16
N TRP A 81 -3.70 16.85 -8.71
CA TRP A 81 -3.80 16.26 -7.38
C TRP A 81 -2.84 15.06 -7.19
N ALA A 82 -2.48 14.34 -8.27
CA ALA A 82 -1.51 13.24 -8.22
C ALA A 82 -0.15 13.69 -7.66
N GLN A 83 0.24 14.93 -7.92
CA GLN A 83 1.50 15.53 -7.46
C GLN A 83 1.53 15.77 -5.94
N ARG A 84 0.39 15.56 -5.27
CA ARG A 84 0.20 15.74 -3.82
C ARG A 84 -0.27 14.46 -3.12
N ASN A 85 -0.26 13.33 -3.82
CA ASN A 85 -0.69 12.04 -3.30
C ASN A 85 0.43 11.35 -2.50
N PHE A 86 0.74 11.87 -1.31
CA PHE A 86 1.85 11.39 -0.49
C PHE A 86 1.53 10.14 0.30
N VAL A 87 0.27 9.92 0.67
CA VAL A 87 -0.19 8.72 1.36
C VAL A 87 -1.32 8.10 0.56
N HIS A 88 -0.99 7.04 -0.17
CA HIS A 88 -1.95 6.16 -0.82
C HIS A 88 -2.23 4.97 0.11
N ALA A 89 -3.42 4.39 0.07
CA ALA A 89 -3.70 3.12 0.72
C ALA A 89 -4.35 2.15 -0.28
N GLN A 90 -3.94 0.89 -0.23
CA GLN A 90 -4.74 -0.18 -0.81
C GLN A 90 -5.61 -0.82 0.27
N MET A 91 -6.90 -0.90 -0.03
CA MET A 91 -7.91 -1.42 0.88
C MET A 91 -8.64 -2.57 0.22
N MET A 92 -8.83 -3.65 0.96
CA MET A 92 -9.68 -4.76 0.54
C MET A 92 -11.13 -4.48 0.95
N VAL A 93 -12.10 -4.76 0.08
CA VAL A 93 -13.52 -4.45 0.36
C VAL A 93 -14.09 -5.23 1.55
N GLU A 94 -13.49 -6.36 1.91
CA GLU A 94 -13.88 -7.16 3.08
C GLU A 94 -13.44 -6.57 4.42
N ASP A 95 -12.67 -5.47 4.41
CA ASP A 95 -12.22 -4.76 5.60
C ASP A 95 -13.41 -4.28 6.45
N ARG A 96 -13.43 -4.67 7.73
CA ARG A 96 -14.57 -4.43 8.64
C ARG A 96 -14.68 -2.99 9.13
N TYR A 97 -13.67 -2.16 8.87
CA TYR A 97 -13.77 -0.72 9.08
C TYR A 97 -14.37 -0.01 7.86
N PHE A 98 -14.19 -0.57 6.66
CA PHE A 98 -14.77 -0.05 5.43
C PHE A 98 -16.20 -0.54 5.19
N TYR A 99 -16.52 -1.78 5.54
CA TYR A 99 -17.85 -2.35 5.37
C TYR A 99 -18.34 -3.01 6.66
N ASP A 100 -19.53 -2.60 7.10
CA ASP A 100 -20.22 -3.24 8.22
C ASP A 100 -21.18 -4.31 7.67
N PRO A 101 -20.86 -5.62 7.81
CA PRO A 101 -21.71 -6.70 7.32
C PRO A 101 -23.01 -6.86 8.15
N VAL A 102 -23.03 -6.39 9.40
CA VAL A 102 -24.20 -6.46 10.27
C VAL A 102 -25.16 -5.32 9.97
N ALA A 103 -24.66 -4.14 9.62
CA ALA A 103 -25.50 -3.04 9.16
C ALA A 103 -25.82 -3.13 7.65
N GLY A 104 -25.00 -3.83 6.87
CA GLY A 104 -25.13 -3.96 5.42
C GLY A 104 -24.83 -2.66 4.68
N ARG A 105 -23.79 -1.93 5.11
CA ARG A 105 -23.43 -0.62 4.54
C ARG A 105 -21.93 -0.34 4.59
N TYR A 106 -21.48 0.49 3.66
CA TYR A 106 -20.16 1.10 3.73
C TYR A 106 -20.06 2.06 4.92
N THR A 107 -18.88 2.11 5.53
CA THR A 107 -18.54 2.93 6.70
C THR A 107 -17.24 3.69 6.45
N VAL A 108 -17.17 4.42 5.34
CA VAL A 108 -15.97 5.16 4.89
C VAL A 108 -15.43 6.09 5.97
N ASP A 109 -16.29 6.84 6.67
CA ASP A 109 -15.84 7.73 7.75
C ASP A 109 -15.15 6.95 8.88
N ARG A 110 -15.67 5.77 9.26
CA ARG A 110 -15.04 4.93 10.28
C ARG A 110 -13.65 4.45 9.84
N TYR A 111 -13.52 4.08 8.57
CA TYR A 111 -12.23 3.70 7.99
C TYR A 111 -11.23 4.87 8.02
N LEU A 112 -11.64 6.04 7.53
CA LEU A 112 -10.77 7.21 7.47
C LEU A 112 -10.39 7.75 8.85
N ASP A 113 -11.32 7.75 9.81
CA ASP A 113 -11.06 8.20 11.18
C ASP A 113 -10.01 7.31 11.86
N ASP A 114 -10.02 5.99 11.60
CA ASP A 114 -8.97 5.08 12.05
C ASP A 114 -7.60 5.39 11.44
N LEU A 115 -7.53 5.57 10.12
CA LEU A 115 -6.26 5.90 9.46
C LEU A 115 -5.70 7.27 9.89
N GLU A 116 -6.57 8.25 10.11
CA GLU A 116 -6.20 9.56 10.66
C GLU A 116 -5.62 9.42 12.07
N ALA A 117 -6.31 8.66 12.92
CA ALA A 117 -5.89 8.40 14.29
C ALA A 117 -4.57 7.60 14.40
N ARG A 118 -4.29 6.68 13.46
CA ARG A 118 -3.07 5.85 13.51
C ARG A 118 -1.86 6.48 12.84
N PHE A 119 -2.04 7.12 11.67
CA PHE A 119 -0.90 7.61 10.89
C PHE A 119 -1.16 8.91 10.11
N GLY A 120 -2.23 9.64 10.42
CA GLY A 120 -2.46 10.98 9.86
C GLY A 120 -3.15 11.01 8.51
N GLY A 121 -3.88 9.95 8.16
CA GLY A 121 -4.83 9.92 7.06
C GLY A 121 -4.20 9.78 5.68
N ILE A 122 -5.06 9.61 4.67
CA ILE A 122 -4.67 9.28 3.29
C ILE A 122 -5.10 10.36 2.32
N ASP A 123 -4.38 10.49 1.21
CA ASP A 123 -4.72 11.37 0.08
C ASP A 123 -5.52 10.61 -0.99
N SER A 124 -5.30 9.30 -1.10
CA SER A 124 -6.06 8.43 -2.00
C SER A 124 -6.15 6.99 -1.51
N VAL A 125 -7.15 6.26 -2.01
CA VAL A 125 -7.40 4.84 -1.72
C VAL A 125 -7.61 4.06 -3.01
N LEU A 126 -7.06 2.85 -3.10
CA LEU A 126 -7.43 1.83 -4.07
C LEU A 126 -8.44 0.89 -3.43
N ILE A 127 -9.67 0.88 -3.94
CA ILE A 127 -10.73 -0.05 -3.51
C ILE A 127 -10.54 -1.36 -4.27
N TRP A 128 -10.01 -2.38 -3.61
CA TRP A 128 -9.75 -3.69 -4.21
C TRP A 128 -10.93 -4.65 -3.98
N TYR A 129 -11.65 -5.00 -5.05
CA TYR A 129 -12.93 -5.71 -4.95
C TYR A 129 -12.84 -7.19 -4.57
N VAL A 130 -11.78 -7.89 -5.03
CA VAL A 130 -11.40 -9.31 -4.82
C VAL A 130 -10.86 -9.89 -6.12
N TYR A 131 -10.18 -11.04 -6.07
CA TYR A 131 -9.71 -11.77 -7.25
C TYR A 131 -10.86 -12.54 -7.93
N PRO A 132 -10.95 -12.50 -9.27
CA PRO A 132 -11.68 -13.51 -10.02
C PRO A 132 -11.15 -14.92 -9.70
N ASN A 133 -12.05 -15.83 -9.33
CA ASN A 133 -11.70 -17.23 -9.05
C ASN A 133 -11.73 -18.05 -10.35
N ILE A 134 -10.72 -17.85 -11.19
CA ILE A 134 -10.61 -18.48 -12.51
C ILE A 134 -10.81 -20.00 -12.42
N GLY A 135 -11.74 -20.52 -13.22
CA GLY A 135 -12.07 -21.94 -13.27
C GLY A 135 -13.05 -22.44 -12.20
N ILE A 136 -13.47 -21.59 -11.25
CA ILE A 136 -14.47 -21.91 -10.21
C ILE A 136 -15.68 -20.97 -10.31
N ASP A 137 -15.45 -19.68 -10.52
CA ASP A 137 -16.47 -18.65 -10.63
C ASP A 137 -16.35 -17.94 -11.98
N ASP A 138 -17.46 -17.88 -12.73
CA ASP A 138 -17.49 -17.25 -14.05
C ASP A 138 -17.54 -15.72 -13.99
N ARG A 139 -17.76 -15.11 -12.81
CA ARG A 139 -17.74 -13.66 -12.67
C ARG A 139 -16.36 -13.09 -12.97
N ASN A 140 -16.28 -12.18 -13.92
CA ASN A 140 -15.06 -11.44 -14.24
C ASN A 140 -14.84 -10.26 -13.27
N GLN A 141 -13.70 -9.58 -13.40
CA GLN A 141 -13.35 -8.43 -12.56
C GLN A 141 -14.43 -7.31 -12.55
N PHE A 142 -15.19 -7.15 -13.63
CA PHE A 142 -16.26 -6.15 -13.74
C PHE A 142 -17.54 -6.59 -13.05
N ASP A 143 -17.88 -7.87 -13.15
CA ASP A 143 -19.00 -8.48 -12.43
C ASP A 143 -18.77 -8.39 -10.92
N LEU A 144 -17.53 -8.61 -10.45
CA LEU A 144 -17.18 -8.44 -9.04
C LEU A 144 -17.41 -7.00 -8.55
N ALA A 145 -17.09 -5.99 -9.36
CA ALA A 145 -17.40 -4.60 -9.03
C ALA A 145 -18.92 -4.33 -8.98
N ARG A 146 -19.70 -4.93 -9.90
CA ARG A 146 -21.17 -4.82 -9.94
C ARG A 146 -21.86 -5.57 -8.82
N ASP A 147 -21.24 -6.63 -8.30
CA ASP A 147 -21.77 -7.48 -7.24
C ASP A 147 -21.47 -6.99 -5.83
N LEU A 148 -20.68 -5.92 -5.69
CA LEU A 148 -20.47 -5.28 -4.41
C LEU A 148 -21.81 -4.84 -3.78
N PRO A 149 -21.88 -4.74 -2.43
CA PRO A 149 -23.10 -4.33 -1.74
C PRO A 149 -23.74 -3.05 -2.30
N GLY A 150 -25.00 -3.14 -2.74
CA GLY A 150 -25.72 -2.03 -3.37
C GLY A 150 -25.38 -1.79 -4.85
N GLY A 151 -24.58 -2.68 -5.45
CA GLY A 151 -24.11 -2.60 -6.83
C GLY A 151 -23.28 -1.36 -7.12
N LEU A 152 -23.31 -0.90 -8.37
CA LEU A 152 -22.55 0.28 -8.78
C LEU A 152 -23.01 1.57 -8.08
N GLU A 153 -24.29 1.69 -7.72
CA GLU A 153 -24.79 2.84 -6.94
C GLU A 153 -24.26 2.82 -5.50
N GLY A 154 -24.17 1.63 -4.89
CA GLY A 154 -23.53 1.45 -3.58
C GLY A 154 -22.05 1.82 -3.62
N LEU A 155 -21.31 1.31 -4.62
CA LEU A 155 -19.90 1.66 -4.82
C LEU A 155 -19.72 3.17 -5.08
N ARG A 156 -20.59 3.78 -5.91
CA ARG A 156 -20.60 5.24 -6.12
C ARG A 156 -20.81 6.00 -4.82
N GLY A 157 -21.76 5.58 -3.98
CA GLY A 157 -21.97 6.18 -2.66
C GLY A 157 -20.72 6.12 -1.77
N ALA A 158 -19.98 5.01 -1.81
CA ALA A 158 -18.70 4.91 -1.10
C ALA A 158 -17.63 5.87 -1.68
N VAL A 159 -17.57 6.02 -3.02
CA VAL A 159 -16.68 7.01 -3.66
C VAL A 159 -17.04 8.44 -3.25
N ASP A 160 -18.33 8.78 -3.26
CA ASP A 160 -18.83 10.10 -2.83
C ASP A 160 -18.48 10.38 -1.36
N ASP A 161 -18.54 9.37 -0.49
CA ASP A 161 -18.11 9.48 0.91
C ASP A 161 -16.60 9.75 1.06
N PHE A 162 -15.75 9.10 0.25
CA PHE A 162 -14.31 9.40 0.22
C PHE A 162 -14.06 10.84 -0.29
N HIS A 163 -14.75 11.24 -1.35
CA HIS A 163 -14.65 12.59 -1.92
C HIS A 163 -15.10 13.67 -0.93
N ARG A 164 -16.13 13.41 -0.12
CA ARG A 164 -16.56 14.32 0.97
C ARG A 164 -15.42 14.62 1.95
N ARG A 165 -14.51 13.66 2.17
CA ARG A 165 -13.32 13.78 3.02
C ARG A 165 -12.07 14.21 2.25
N GLY A 166 -12.19 14.53 0.97
CA GLY A 166 -11.07 14.96 0.12
C GLY A 166 -10.13 13.84 -0.32
N VAL A 167 -10.52 12.58 -0.15
CA VAL A 167 -9.72 11.40 -0.52
C VAL A 167 -10.07 10.95 -1.93
N LYS A 168 -9.06 10.75 -2.77
CA LYS A 168 -9.22 10.30 -4.16
C LYS A 168 -9.34 8.79 -4.27
N VAL A 169 -10.10 8.29 -5.25
CA VAL A 169 -10.39 6.85 -5.36
C VAL A 169 -9.82 6.26 -6.64
N PHE A 170 -9.08 5.16 -6.51
CA PHE A 170 -8.63 4.31 -7.59
C PHE A 170 -9.46 3.01 -7.63
N LEU A 171 -9.68 2.50 -8.84
CA LEU A 171 -10.22 1.17 -9.08
C LEU A 171 -9.14 0.28 -9.75
N PRO A 172 -9.09 -1.02 -9.44
CA PRO A 172 -8.13 -1.92 -10.06
C PRO A 172 -8.54 -2.30 -11.48
N THR A 173 -7.55 -2.66 -12.28
CA THR A 173 -7.73 -3.48 -13.49
C THR A 173 -6.74 -4.63 -13.48
N MET A 174 -7.22 -5.82 -13.82
CA MET A 174 -6.52 -7.09 -13.68
C MET A 174 -6.29 -7.70 -15.08
N PRO A 175 -5.09 -7.54 -15.68
CA PRO A 175 -4.83 -8.03 -17.05
C PRO A 175 -4.77 -9.54 -17.16
N TRP A 176 -4.59 -10.22 -16.02
CA TRP A 176 -4.49 -11.67 -15.95
C TRP A 176 -5.86 -12.36 -15.84
N ASP A 177 -6.95 -11.61 -15.73
CA ASP A 177 -8.32 -12.16 -15.77
C ASP A 177 -8.71 -12.56 -17.20
N ASN A 178 -8.13 -13.66 -17.67
CA ASN A 178 -8.32 -14.20 -19.02
C ASN A 178 -9.08 -15.54 -19.03
N GLY A 179 -9.49 -16.02 -17.85
CA GLY A 179 -10.11 -17.33 -17.67
C GLY A 179 -11.51 -17.30 -17.06
N THR A 180 -12.08 -16.11 -16.85
CA THR A 180 -13.50 -15.94 -16.46
C THR A 180 -14.34 -15.53 -17.68
N ARG A 181 -15.61 -15.18 -17.46
CA ARG A 181 -16.52 -14.74 -18.53
C ARG A 181 -15.97 -13.52 -19.27
N ASP A 182 -15.87 -13.64 -20.60
CA ASP A 182 -15.58 -12.50 -21.47
C ASP A 182 -16.62 -11.38 -21.24
N GLU A 183 -16.14 -10.18 -20.93
CA GLU A 183 -16.97 -8.98 -20.79
C GLU A 183 -17.65 -8.59 -22.11
N GLY A 184 -17.17 -9.14 -23.25
CA GLY A 184 -17.66 -8.83 -24.59
C GLY A 184 -17.12 -7.48 -25.10
N ARG A 185 -16.13 -6.92 -24.40
CA ARG A 185 -15.55 -5.61 -24.66
C ARG A 185 -14.10 -5.57 -24.22
N ARG A 186 -13.32 -4.69 -24.83
CA ARG A 186 -11.94 -4.43 -24.43
C ARG A 186 -11.89 -3.87 -23.00
N ASP A 187 -10.98 -4.38 -22.19
CA ASP A 187 -10.83 -4.02 -20.77
C ASP A 187 -10.75 -2.51 -20.54
N TRP A 188 -9.97 -1.80 -21.36
CA TRP A 188 -9.82 -0.35 -21.22
C TRP A 188 -11.13 0.43 -21.41
N LEU A 189 -12.05 -0.06 -22.24
CA LEU A 189 -13.39 0.53 -22.38
C LEU A 189 -14.28 0.15 -21.19
N ALA A 190 -14.21 -1.10 -20.74
CA ALA A 190 -15.01 -1.58 -19.62
C ALA A 190 -14.62 -0.89 -18.29
N VAL A 191 -13.32 -0.72 -18.03
CA VAL A 191 -12.82 0.03 -16.87
C VAL A 191 -13.17 1.51 -16.99
N ALA A 192 -13.04 2.13 -18.16
CA ALA A 192 -13.39 3.55 -18.33
C ALA A 192 -14.88 3.82 -18.04
N GLU A 193 -15.76 2.93 -18.46
CA GLU A 193 -17.19 3.01 -18.13
C GLU A 193 -17.46 2.78 -16.65
N LEU A 194 -16.79 1.81 -16.02
CA LEU A 194 -16.92 1.55 -14.59
C LEU A 194 -16.46 2.78 -13.77
N VAL A 195 -15.29 3.33 -14.10
CA VAL A 195 -14.76 4.54 -13.46
C VAL A 195 -15.74 5.70 -13.60
N LYS A 196 -16.28 5.92 -14.81
CA LYS A 196 -17.29 6.95 -15.04
C LYS A 196 -18.57 6.72 -14.24
N ALA A 197 -19.04 5.47 -14.15
CA ALA A 197 -20.27 5.13 -13.46
C ALA A 197 -20.20 5.44 -11.96
N VAL A 198 -19.04 5.21 -11.34
CA VAL A 198 -18.86 5.42 -9.89
C VAL A 198 -18.16 6.72 -9.53
N GLY A 199 -17.63 7.45 -10.51
CA GLY A 199 -16.93 8.72 -10.29
C GLY A 199 -15.51 8.58 -9.75
N ALA A 200 -14.82 7.47 -10.00
CA ALA A 200 -13.44 7.28 -9.52
C ALA A 200 -12.45 8.22 -10.22
N ASP A 201 -11.34 8.53 -9.55
CA ASP A 201 -10.32 9.49 -10.00
C ASP A 201 -9.13 8.83 -10.69
N GLY A 202 -8.97 7.52 -10.53
CA GLY A 202 -7.80 6.79 -10.97
C GLY A 202 -8.02 5.33 -11.27
N ILE A 203 -7.08 4.74 -12.00
CA ILE A 203 -7.02 3.31 -12.29
C ILE A 203 -5.67 2.78 -11.82
N ASN A 204 -5.70 1.77 -10.96
CA ASN A 204 -4.51 1.01 -10.62
C ASN A 204 -4.40 -0.21 -11.55
N GLY A 205 -3.27 -0.35 -12.24
CA GLY A 205 -3.02 -1.50 -13.11
C GLY A 205 -2.26 -2.59 -12.36
N ASP A 206 -2.98 -3.61 -11.91
CA ASP A 206 -2.38 -4.75 -11.22
C ASP A 206 -1.47 -5.56 -12.16
N THR A 207 -0.29 -5.95 -11.70
CA THR A 207 0.78 -6.60 -12.48
C THR A 207 1.31 -5.83 -13.70
N TYR A 208 0.71 -4.69 -14.05
CA TYR A 208 1.18 -3.85 -15.14
C TYR A 208 2.49 -3.17 -14.78
N ASN A 209 3.46 -3.22 -15.69
CA ASN A 209 4.71 -2.45 -15.66
C ASN A 209 4.60 -1.16 -16.47
N GLY A 210 3.44 -0.50 -16.35
CA GLY A 210 2.98 0.61 -17.18
C GLY A 210 1.56 0.33 -17.66
N VAL A 211 0.57 1.10 -17.18
CA VAL A 211 -0.80 0.93 -17.67
C VAL A 211 -0.85 1.42 -19.11
N PRO A 212 -1.44 0.65 -20.06
CA PRO A 212 -1.47 1.03 -21.46
C PRO A 212 -2.19 2.36 -21.68
N ARG A 213 -1.71 3.16 -22.64
CA ARG A 213 -2.30 4.45 -23.01
C ARG A 213 -3.80 4.36 -23.37
N ALA A 214 -4.24 3.21 -23.89
CA ALA A 214 -5.64 2.98 -24.24
C ALA A 214 -6.63 3.20 -23.07
N PHE A 215 -6.22 2.94 -21.82
CA PHE A 215 -7.04 3.25 -20.64
C PHE A 215 -7.21 4.75 -20.44
N PHE A 216 -6.13 5.50 -20.60
CA PHE A 216 -6.13 6.96 -20.50
C PHE A 216 -7.02 7.58 -21.60
N ASP A 217 -6.78 7.20 -22.85
CA ASP A 217 -7.51 7.73 -24.00
C ASP A 217 -9.01 7.37 -23.93
N ALA A 218 -9.38 6.19 -23.42
CA ALA A 218 -10.78 5.78 -23.25
C ALA A 218 -11.50 6.62 -22.17
N CYS A 219 -10.85 6.86 -21.04
CA CYS A 219 -11.35 7.73 -19.97
C CYS A 219 -11.53 9.19 -20.46
N ASP A 220 -10.55 9.72 -21.18
CA ASP A 220 -10.64 11.06 -21.77
C ASP A 220 -11.80 11.17 -22.78
N ALA A 221 -11.97 10.16 -23.65
CA ALA A 221 -13.06 10.13 -24.62
C ALA A 221 -14.45 10.10 -23.98
N LEU A 222 -14.56 9.54 -22.76
CA LEU A 222 -15.80 9.52 -21.98
C LEU A 222 -16.00 10.79 -21.12
N GLY A 223 -15.04 11.72 -21.12
CA GLY A 223 -15.07 12.93 -20.31
C GLY A 223 -14.82 12.69 -18.82
N CYS A 224 -14.14 11.60 -18.47
CA CYS A 224 -13.76 11.25 -17.09
C CYS A 224 -12.25 11.05 -17.01
N PRO A 225 -11.45 12.13 -17.07
CA PRO A 225 -9.99 12.02 -17.02
C PRO A 225 -9.51 11.42 -15.70
N VAL A 226 -8.52 10.52 -15.77
CA VAL A 226 -8.04 9.74 -14.62
C VAL A 226 -6.53 9.76 -14.49
N VAL A 227 -6.06 9.49 -13.28
CA VAL A 227 -4.66 9.13 -13.02
C VAL A 227 -4.49 7.63 -13.22
N LEU A 228 -3.58 7.23 -14.11
CA LEU A 228 -3.15 5.83 -14.22
C LEU A 228 -1.96 5.58 -13.30
N GLN A 229 -2.02 4.47 -12.56
CA GLN A 229 -1.00 4.05 -11.60
C GLN A 229 -0.65 2.57 -11.80
N PRO A 230 0.46 2.23 -12.46
CA PRO A 230 0.89 0.85 -12.58
C PRO A 230 1.41 0.31 -11.25
N GLU A 231 1.14 -0.97 -10.97
CA GLU A 231 1.60 -1.67 -9.77
C GLU A 231 3.13 -1.91 -9.80
N SER A 232 3.68 -2.19 -10.98
CA SER A 232 5.12 -2.44 -11.16
C SER A 232 5.84 -1.23 -11.76
N THR A 233 7.17 -1.20 -11.58
CA THR A 233 8.03 -0.19 -12.19
C THR A 233 7.80 -0.12 -13.70
N ILE A 234 7.58 1.10 -14.20
CA ILE A 234 7.37 1.36 -15.63
C ILE A 234 8.53 0.76 -16.43
N SER A 235 8.23 -0.12 -17.40
CA SER A 235 9.26 -0.76 -18.24
C SER A 235 9.51 -0.02 -19.55
N ALA A 236 8.45 0.56 -20.12
CA ALA A 236 8.52 1.43 -21.30
C ALA A 236 8.57 2.88 -20.85
N GLU A 237 9.73 3.53 -20.97
CA GLU A 237 10.00 4.86 -20.38
C GLU A 237 9.06 5.95 -20.90
N GLU A 238 8.59 5.85 -22.14
CA GLU A 238 7.59 6.73 -22.74
C GLU A 238 6.24 6.71 -22.00
N ALA A 239 5.95 5.64 -21.23
CA ALA A 239 4.73 5.55 -20.45
C ALA A 239 4.65 6.58 -19.32
N LEU A 240 5.79 7.22 -18.97
CA LEU A 240 5.86 8.38 -18.09
C LEU A 240 4.97 9.55 -18.55
N ILE A 241 4.67 9.64 -19.86
CA ILE A 241 3.87 10.71 -20.46
C ILE A 241 2.39 10.61 -20.04
N TRP A 242 1.86 9.42 -19.79
CA TRP A 242 0.44 9.21 -19.44
C TRP A 242 0.20 8.51 -18.10
N ASN A 243 1.15 7.73 -17.58
CA ASN A 243 1.14 7.25 -16.20
C ASN A 243 1.76 8.34 -15.31
N VAL A 244 0.98 9.33 -14.91
CA VAL A 244 1.47 10.48 -14.13
C VAL A 244 1.76 10.15 -12.65
N GLN A 245 1.51 8.91 -12.24
CA GLN A 245 1.80 8.33 -10.94
C GLN A 245 2.24 6.87 -11.12
N SER A 246 2.97 6.30 -10.17
CA SER A 246 3.28 4.86 -10.15
C SER A 246 3.40 4.32 -8.73
N TRP A 247 3.43 3.00 -8.60
CA TRP A 247 4.03 2.39 -7.42
C TRP A 247 5.54 2.24 -7.58
N GLY A 248 6.24 2.14 -6.46
CA GLY A 248 7.65 1.79 -6.38
C GLY A 248 7.82 0.60 -5.46
N LYS A 249 8.50 -0.45 -5.93
CA LYS A 249 8.72 -1.69 -5.15
C LYS A 249 10.21 -1.89 -4.88
N LYS A 250 10.53 -2.68 -3.84
CA LYS A 250 11.88 -3.14 -3.49
C LYS A 250 12.87 -2.00 -3.24
N VAL A 251 12.58 -1.14 -2.26
CA VAL A 251 13.51 -0.10 -1.82
C VAL A 251 14.85 -0.74 -1.40
N PRO A 252 15.98 -0.32 -2.00
CA PRO A 252 17.30 -0.80 -1.61
C PRO A 252 17.59 -0.55 -0.13
N GLN A 253 18.27 -1.51 0.52
CA GLN A 253 18.62 -1.44 1.95
C GLN A 253 20.01 -0.84 2.19
N ASP A 254 20.60 -0.21 1.16
CA ASP A 254 21.92 0.41 1.24
C ASP A 254 21.95 1.55 2.27
N VAL A 255 23.11 1.79 2.89
CA VAL A 255 23.26 2.90 3.84
C VAL A 255 23.02 4.25 3.15
N ILE A 256 23.49 4.41 1.91
CA ILE A 256 23.26 5.59 1.10
C ILE A 256 21.86 5.46 0.45
N PRO A 257 20.92 6.37 0.74
CA PRO A 257 19.61 6.34 0.10
C PRO A 257 19.74 6.46 -1.41
N SER A 258 19.06 5.60 -2.16
CA SER A 258 19.02 5.66 -3.62
C SER A 258 18.09 6.76 -4.14
N VAL A 259 18.33 7.18 -5.37
CA VAL A 259 17.57 8.23 -6.05
C VAL A 259 16.53 7.64 -6.99
N ALA A 260 15.28 8.00 -6.76
CA ALA A 260 14.12 7.55 -7.52
C ALA A 260 14.19 8.03 -8.97
N LYS A 261 14.34 7.10 -9.93
CA LYS A 261 14.52 7.43 -11.35
C LYS A 261 13.39 8.27 -11.93
N TRP A 262 12.14 7.85 -11.74
CA TRP A 262 10.99 8.53 -12.37
C TRP A 262 10.74 9.91 -11.80
N LYS A 263 10.97 10.06 -10.49
CA LYS A 263 10.98 11.37 -9.81
C LYS A 263 12.11 12.26 -10.32
N TRP A 264 13.28 11.70 -10.63
CA TRP A 264 14.38 12.49 -11.20
C TRP A 264 14.06 12.97 -12.61
N LEU A 265 13.52 12.09 -13.47
CA LEU A 265 13.13 12.43 -14.84
C LEU A 265 12.03 13.50 -14.86
N GLU A 266 10.97 13.30 -14.07
CA GLU A 266 9.87 14.23 -13.90
C GLU A 266 9.55 14.44 -12.40
N PRO A 267 10.04 15.53 -11.77
CA PRO A 267 9.84 15.82 -10.35
C PRO A 267 8.38 15.95 -9.90
N ARG A 268 7.43 16.15 -10.81
CA ARG A 268 5.99 16.10 -10.51
C ARG A 268 5.44 14.68 -10.44
N HIS A 269 6.13 13.69 -10.98
CA HIS A 269 5.72 12.29 -10.94
C HIS A 269 5.74 11.75 -9.51
N MET A 270 4.59 11.31 -9.04
CA MET A 270 4.44 10.76 -7.70
C MET A 270 4.65 9.25 -7.75
N ILE A 271 5.59 8.76 -6.93
CA ILE A 271 5.78 7.33 -6.70
C ILE A 271 5.21 7.03 -5.32
N ASN A 272 4.29 6.08 -5.21
CA ASN A 272 3.87 5.55 -3.92
C ASN A 272 4.67 4.28 -3.63
N VAL A 273 5.64 4.39 -2.72
CA VAL A 273 6.52 3.29 -2.32
C VAL A 273 5.70 2.23 -1.59
N GLU A 274 5.79 0.99 -2.04
CA GLU A 274 5.02 -0.15 -1.56
C GLU A 274 5.98 -1.26 -1.11
N ASN A 275 5.79 -1.70 0.13
CA ASN A 275 6.51 -2.82 0.73
C ASN A 275 5.60 -3.56 1.72
N ARG A 276 4.57 -4.21 1.17
CA ARG A 276 3.45 -4.85 1.88
C ARG A 276 3.88 -5.92 2.88
N TRP A 277 5.07 -6.49 2.72
CA TRP A 277 5.57 -7.57 3.58
C TRP A 277 6.63 -7.14 4.60
N SER A 278 7.12 -5.91 4.53
CA SER A 278 8.01 -5.42 5.59
C SER A 278 7.29 -5.44 6.94
N ARG A 279 8.02 -5.49 8.06
CA ARG A 279 7.49 -5.24 9.41
C ARG A 279 8.10 -4.00 10.04
N ASP A 280 8.98 -3.35 9.30
CA ASP A 280 9.74 -2.18 9.68
C ASP A 280 9.78 -1.23 8.48
N ARG A 281 9.03 -0.13 8.55
CA ARG A 281 8.93 0.83 7.44
C ARG A 281 9.97 1.94 7.49
N ARG A 282 10.95 1.87 8.38
CA ARG A 282 11.98 2.91 8.52
C ARG A 282 12.68 3.21 7.20
N ASN A 283 13.14 2.17 6.51
CA ASN A 283 13.86 2.34 5.24
C ASN A 283 12.95 2.95 4.16
N ASP A 284 11.73 2.45 4.04
CA ASP A 284 10.77 2.88 3.03
C ASP A 284 10.37 4.35 3.25
N LEU A 285 10.08 4.74 4.49
CA LEU A 285 9.73 6.12 4.84
C LEU A 285 10.91 7.08 4.68
N GLN A 286 12.13 6.67 5.04
CA GLN A 286 13.32 7.48 4.79
C GLN A 286 13.59 7.66 3.30
N TYR A 287 13.44 6.60 2.49
CA TYR A 287 13.56 6.69 1.04
C TYR A 287 12.49 7.63 0.45
N ALA A 288 11.24 7.51 0.90
CA ALA A 288 10.15 8.37 0.45
C ALA A 288 10.44 9.85 0.76
N PHE A 289 10.86 10.14 1.99
CA PHE A 289 11.15 11.50 2.44
C PHE A 289 12.41 12.10 1.80
N PHE A 290 13.44 11.27 1.55
CA PHE A 290 14.65 11.68 0.86
C PHE A 290 14.37 12.03 -0.61
N ASN A 291 13.50 11.28 -1.29
CA ASN A 291 13.17 11.52 -2.70
C ASN A 291 12.00 12.49 -2.92
N GLY A 292 11.26 12.86 -1.87
CA GLY A 292 10.05 13.68 -2.02
C GLY A 292 8.93 12.94 -2.75
N VAL A 293 8.80 11.64 -2.50
CA VAL A 293 7.78 10.75 -3.05
C VAL A 293 6.85 10.25 -1.94
N GLY A 294 5.78 9.55 -2.30
CA GLY A 294 4.77 9.05 -1.38
C GLY A 294 5.00 7.62 -0.91
N TYR A 295 4.10 7.16 -0.05
CA TYR A 295 4.06 5.80 0.49
C TYR A 295 2.69 5.17 0.25
N ASN A 296 2.65 3.86 -0.02
CA ASN A 296 1.43 3.06 -0.07
C ASN A 296 1.26 2.33 1.27
N ALA A 297 0.35 2.81 2.11
CA ALA A 297 -0.02 2.23 3.39
C ALA A 297 -0.93 1.00 3.20
N TRP A 298 -0.34 -0.08 2.67
CA TRP A 298 -1.04 -1.35 2.49
C TRP A 298 -0.88 -2.25 3.72
N GLU A 299 -1.91 -2.24 4.58
CA GLU A 299 -1.92 -3.01 5.84
C GLU A 299 -2.76 -4.29 5.76
N ASN A 300 -3.88 -4.26 5.03
CA ASN A 300 -4.71 -5.44 4.81
C ASN A 300 -4.29 -6.13 3.49
N VAL A 301 -3.38 -7.08 3.60
CA VAL A 301 -2.83 -7.83 2.46
C VAL A 301 -3.70 -9.08 2.23
N TRP A 302 -4.84 -8.89 1.56
CA TRP A 302 -5.81 -9.94 1.22
C TRP A 302 -6.29 -10.74 2.43
N GLY A 303 -6.66 -10.04 3.50
CA GLY A 303 -7.06 -10.63 4.78
C GLY A 303 -5.91 -10.88 5.75
N ILE A 304 -4.66 -10.77 5.33
CA ILE A 304 -3.48 -10.81 6.21
C ILE A 304 -3.21 -9.40 6.74
N TRP A 305 -3.36 -9.20 8.04
CA TRP A 305 -3.11 -7.92 8.69
C TRP A 305 -1.61 -7.71 8.96
N ASN A 306 -1.02 -6.73 8.27
CA ASN A 306 0.35 -6.26 8.45
C ASN A 306 0.38 -4.74 8.73
N GLY A 307 -0.20 -4.35 9.86
CA GLY A 307 -0.32 -2.94 10.26
C GLY A 307 1.02 -2.25 10.53
N LEU A 308 1.03 -0.92 10.35
CA LEU A 308 2.13 -0.05 10.76
C LEU A 308 2.33 -0.13 12.27
N THR A 309 3.59 -0.21 12.70
CA THR A 309 3.94 -0.08 14.12
C THR A 309 3.60 1.33 14.63
N PRO A 310 3.38 1.54 15.95
CA PRO A 310 3.18 2.88 16.49
C PRO A 310 4.27 3.88 16.07
N ARG A 311 5.53 3.43 16.00
CA ARG A 311 6.64 4.25 15.53
C ARG A 311 6.52 4.60 14.05
N ASP A 312 6.24 3.63 13.19
CA ASP A 312 6.13 3.86 11.75
C ASP A 312 4.89 4.70 11.40
N GLY A 313 3.78 4.52 12.11
CA GLY A 313 2.58 5.34 11.97
C GLY A 313 2.84 6.81 12.33
N GLU A 314 3.54 7.07 13.43
CA GLU A 314 3.93 8.43 13.80
C GLU A 314 4.97 9.04 12.85
N ALA A 315 5.93 8.23 12.35
CA ALA A 315 6.87 8.68 11.33
C ALA A 315 6.16 9.08 10.03
N LEU A 316 5.25 8.24 9.54
CA LEU A 316 4.43 8.53 8.35
C LEU A 316 3.58 9.79 8.56
N ARG A 317 2.96 9.95 9.74
CA ARG A 317 2.20 11.16 10.08
C ARG A 317 3.03 12.43 9.94
N ARG A 318 4.24 12.45 10.49
CA ARG A 318 5.13 13.62 10.44
C ARG A 318 5.65 13.87 9.03
N VAL A 319 6.10 12.82 8.34
CA VAL A 319 6.56 12.87 6.94
C VAL A 319 5.45 13.42 6.03
N ALA A 320 4.22 12.90 6.15
CA ALA A 320 3.09 13.34 5.36
C ALA A 320 2.68 14.79 5.70
N THR A 321 2.73 15.19 6.97
CA THR A 321 2.43 16.57 7.39
C THR A 321 3.38 17.58 6.73
N VAL A 322 4.69 17.31 6.76
CA VAL A 322 5.70 18.14 6.08
C VAL A 322 5.51 18.09 4.56
N SER A 323 5.30 16.91 4.00
CA SER A 323 5.23 16.72 2.54
C SER A 323 4.01 17.38 1.92
N ARG A 324 2.82 17.24 2.54
CA ARG A 324 1.59 17.92 2.12
C ARG A 324 1.77 19.44 2.18
N ARG A 325 2.46 19.95 3.20
CA ARG A 325 2.69 21.40 3.34
C ARG A 325 3.60 21.95 2.25
N PHE A 326 4.66 21.22 1.93
CA PHE A 326 5.71 21.67 1.03
C PHE A 326 5.71 20.95 -0.32
N TRP A 327 4.55 20.43 -0.76
CA TRP A 327 4.41 19.67 -2.01
C TRP A 327 4.97 20.43 -3.22
N ALA A 328 4.82 21.76 -3.25
CA ALA A 328 5.31 22.61 -4.31
C ALA A 328 6.84 22.65 -4.38
N LEU A 329 7.54 22.51 -3.25
CA LEU A 329 8.99 22.38 -3.17
C LEU A 329 9.42 20.96 -3.55
N LEU A 330 8.71 19.94 -3.04
CA LEU A 330 8.99 18.52 -3.33
C LEU A 330 8.79 18.13 -4.81
N THR A 331 8.15 19.00 -5.60
CA THR A 331 7.97 18.84 -7.06
C THR A 331 8.88 19.76 -7.88
N SER A 332 9.91 20.35 -7.24
CA SER A 332 10.85 21.25 -7.88
C SER A 332 11.63 20.58 -9.01
N ALA A 333 11.69 21.25 -10.17
CA ALA A 333 12.54 20.86 -11.29
C ALA A 333 14.04 20.88 -10.94
N ASP A 334 14.41 21.68 -9.93
CA ASP A 334 15.76 21.92 -9.44
C ASP A 334 16.11 21.09 -8.19
N TRP A 335 15.34 20.03 -7.91
CA TRP A 335 15.66 19.07 -6.85
C TRP A 335 17.10 18.54 -6.99
N GLN A 336 17.80 18.48 -5.86
CA GLN A 336 19.16 17.96 -5.76
C GLN A 336 19.24 16.98 -4.59
N PRO A 337 19.30 15.66 -4.85
CA PRO A 337 19.65 14.69 -3.82
C PRO A 337 21.12 14.88 -3.41
N TYR A 338 21.45 14.40 -2.21
CA TYR A 338 22.80 14.46 -1.65
C TYR A 338 23.34 15.88 -1.46
N ALA A 339 22.50 16.79 -0.94
CA ALA A 339 22.97 18.06 -0.41
C ALA A 339 24.02 17.80 0.69
N ALA A 340 25.16 18.47 0.60
CA ALA A 340 26.32 18.15 1.44
C ALA A 340 26.01 18.35 2.92
N THR A 341 26.20 17.29 3.71
CA THR A 341 26.05 17.28 5.17
C THR A 341 27.42 17.27 5.84
N LEU A 342 27.50 17.73 7.09
CA LEU A 342 28.74 17.74 7.86
C LEU A 342 28.96 16.44 8.65
N GLN A 343 27.91 15.63 8.80
CA GLN A 343 27.92 14.40 9.58
C GLN A 343 27.87 13.16 8.69
N ARG A 344 28.69 12.16 9.01
CA ARG A 344 28.71 10.89 8.29
C ARG A 344 27.42 10.10 8.53
N GLY A 345 26.88 9.51 7.48
CA GLY A 345 25.64 8.72 7.56
C GLY A 345 24.37 9.57 7.69
N VAL A 346 24.48 10.90 7.65
CA VAL A 346 23.34 11.82 7.50
C VAL A 346 23.29 12.23 6.03
N PHE A 347 22.13 12.04 5.39
CA PHE A 347 21.93 12.41 3.99
C PHE A 347 20.82 13.44 3.88
N ALA A 348 20.96 14.40 2.96
CA ALA A 348 19.97 15.42 2.74
C ALA A 348 19.60 15.59 1.26
N SER A 349 18.36 16.00 0.99
CA SER A 349 17.88 16.40 -0.33
C SER A 349 17.43 17.84 -0.30
N ARG A 350 17.83 18.62 -1.31
CA ARG A 350 17.51 20.05 -1.46
C ARG A 350 16.39 20.25 -2.49
N PHE A 351 15.35 20.96 -2.09
CA PHE A 351 14.14 21.23 -2.86
C PHE A 351 13.85 22.75 -2.91
N PRO A 352 14.35 23.48 -3.93
CA PRO A 352 14.17 24.93 -4.04
C PRO A 352 12.93 25.30 -4.87
N ARG A 353 12.25 26.40 -4.54
CA ARG A 353 11.26 27.04 -5.42
C ARG A 353 11.06 28.50 -5.01
N GLY A 354 11.27 29.41 -5.96
CA GLY A 354 11.15 30.85 -5.68
C GLY A 354 12.06 31.27 -4.52
N ALA A 355 11.46 31.92 -3.51
CA ALA A 355 12.16 32.43 -2.33
C ALA A 355 12.33 31.38 -1.20
N GLN A 356 11.91 30.13 -1.41
CA GLN A 356 11.97 29.07 -0.42
C GLN A 356 12.91 27.94 -0.85
N VAL A 357 13.58 27.33 0.13
CA VAL A 357 14.32 26.08 -0.07
C VAL A 357 14.10 25.17 1.12
N LEU A 358 13.63 23.94 0.86
CA LEU A 358 13.49 22.89 1.85
C LEU A 358 14.65 21.91 1.72
N TRP A 359 15.25 21.52 2.83
CA TRP A 359 16.12 20.37 2.95
C TRP A 359 15.44 19.30 3.78
N THR A 360 15.30 18.09 3.25
CA THR A 360 14.91 16.91 4.05
C THR A 360 16.17 16.15 4.44
N PHE A 361 16.20 15.60 5.65
CA PHE A 361 17.33 14.87 6.20
C PHE A 361 16.89 13.47 6.62
N VAL A 362 17.77 12.50 6.45
CA VAL A 362 17.65 11.16 7.03
C VAL A 362 18.94 10.79 7.73
N ASN A 363 18.84 10.36 8.99
CA ASN A 363 19.96 9.78 9.73
C ASN A 363 19.95 8.27 9.48
N ARG A 364 21.00 7.74 8.87
CA ARG A 364 21.15 6.31 8.56
C ARG A 364 21.94 5.56 9.64
N ASN A 365 22.43 6.28 10.65
CA ASN A 365 23.11 5.69 11.79
C ASN A 365 22.10 5.08 12.77
N GLU A 366 22.54 4.04 13.48
CA GLU A 366 21.80 3.38 14.57
C GLU A 366 21.79 4.19 15.87
N TYR A 367 22.45 5.34 15.88
CA TYR A 367 22.57 6.23 17.02
C TYR A 367 22.18 7.67 16.66
N GLU A 368 21.85 8.44 17.70
CA GLU A 368 21.57 9.86 17.59
C GLU A 368 22.80 10.63 17.09
N VAL A 369 22.60 11.55 16.15
CA VAL A 369 23.65 12.44 15.65
C VAL A 369 23.31 13.87 16.07
N SER A 370 24.16 14.44 16.92
CA SER A 370 24.07 15.82 17.42
C SER A 370 25.25 16.66 16.93
N GLY A 371 25.13 17.99 16.99
CA GLY A 371 26.15 18.94 16.52
C GLY A 371 25.83 19.55 15.15
N GLU A 372 26.85 20.10 14.49
CA GLU A 372 26.72 20.76 13.19
C GLU A 372 26.31 19.76 12.10
N GLN A 373 25.15 19.96 11.47
CA GLN A 373 24.58 19.04 10.50
C GLN A 373 24.82 19.49 9.06
N ILE A 374 24.74 20.80 8.79
CA ILE A 374 24.83 21.36 7.44
C ILE A 374 25.33 22.80 7.46
N ALA A 375 26.11 23.16 6.43
CA ALA A 375 26.50 24.53 6.13
C ALA A 375 25.87 24.95 4.79
N LEU A 376 25.14 26.06 4.79
CA LEU A 376 24.37 26.53 3.64
C LEU A 376 24.80 27.95 3.23
N PRO A 377 24.75 28.31 1.93
CA PRO A 377 24.90 29.70 1.51
C PRO A 377 23.90 30.60 2.23
N HIS A 378 24.39 31.71 2.80
CA HIS A 378 23.59 32.67 3.56
C HIS A 378 23.43 33.99 2.80
N ALA A 379 22.21 34.50 2.76
CA ALA A 379 21.89 35.86 2.35
C ALA A 379 21.27 36.62 3.53
N ALA A 380 21.65 37.89 3.70
CA ALA A 380 21.15 38.72 4.78
C ALA A 380 19.60 38.80 4.77
N GLY A 381 18.99 38.65 5.94
CA GLY A 381 17.53 38.66 6.10
C GLY A 381 16.83 37.32 5.82
N THR A 382 17.56 36.27 5.40
CA THR A 382 17.01 34.92 5.28
C THR A 382 16.59 34.40 6.66
N ARG A 383 15.39 33.82 6.74
CA ARG A 383 14.84 33.18 7.94
C ARG A 383 14.91 31.67 7.79
N TYR A 384 15.24 30.98 8.88
CA TYR A 384 15.42 29.53 8.89
C TYR A 384 14.54 28.87 9.94
N PHE A 385 14.03 27.68 9.60
CA PHE A 385 13.11 26.94 10.45
C PHE A 385 13.46 25.45 10.41
N ASP A 386 13.46 24.81 11.57
CA ASP A 386 13.34 23.37 11.68
C ASP A 386 11.86 23.03 11.64
N VAL A 387 11.39 22.66 10.45
CA VAL A 387 9.97 22.32 10.23
C VAL A 387 9.65 20.90 10.65
N TRP A 388 10.66 20.09 11.03
CA TRP A 388 10.45 18.78 11.62
C TRP A 388 10.14 18.89 13.12
N ASN A 389 10.87 19.74 13.84
CA ASN A 389 10.67 19.99 15.26
C ASN A 389 9.78 21.22 15.56
N GLY A 390 9.37 21.97 14.52
CA GLY A 390 8.45 23.09 14.65
C GLY A 390 9.04 24.32 15.33
N VAL A 391 10.31 24.64 15.06
CA VAL A 391 11.03 25.76 15.71
C VAL A 391 11.76 26.64 14.70
N ALA A 392 11.90 27.94 15.01
CA ALA A 392 12.79 28.82 14.27
C ALA A 392 14.25 28.51 14.62
N LEU A 393 15.14 28.58 13.63
CA LEU A 393 16.57 28.34 13.78
C LEU A 393 17.35 29.65 13.70
N GLN A 394 18.42 29.73 14.48
CA GLN A 394 19.42 30.79 14.41
C GLN A 394 20.77 30.15 14.02
N PRO A 395 21.23 30.30 12.77
CA PRO A 395 22.50 29.73 12.36
C PRO A 395 23.69 30.50 12.95
N ARG A 396 24.82 29.82 13.08
CA ARG A 396 26.11 30.48 13.20
C ARG A 396 26.53 30.97 11.81
N ILE A 397 26.72 32.28 11.65
CA ILE A 397 27.17 32.86 10.38
C ILE A 397 28.69 32.85 10.30
N GLU A 398 29.23 32.21 9.27
CA GLU A 398 30.66 32.15 8.98
C GLU A 398 30.92 32.63 7.55
N GLY A 399 31.33 33.90 7.42
CA GLY A 399 31.48 34.53 6.12
C GLY A 399 30.16 34.55 5.35
N ALA A 400 30.10 33.80 4.25
CA ALA A 400 28.91 33.66 3.40
C ALA A 400 28.09 32.40 3.69
N GLN A 401 28.37 31.68 4.79
CA GLN A 401 27.69 30.44 5.16
C GLN A 401 26.88 30.62 6.45
N ALA A 402 25.75 29.92 6.52
CA ALA A 402 24.95 29.69 7.71
C ALA A 402 25.15 28.21 8.12
N VAL A 403 25.74 27.99 9.29
CA VAL A 403 25.98 26.67 9.86
C VAL A 403 24.88 26.36 10.87
N PHE A 404 24.25 25.19 10.71
CA PHE A 404 23.14 24.74 11.53
C PHE A 404 23.52 23.55 12.39
N GLU A 405 23.22 23.66 13.68
CA GLU A 405 23.34 22.61 14.67
C GLU A 405 21.96 22.20 15.14
N PHE A 406 21.68 20.90 15.08
CA PHE A 406 20.48 20.27 15.62
C PHE A 406 20.70 18.76 15.75
N THR A 407 19.80 18.11 16.47
CA THR A 407 19.87 16.68 16.77
C THR A 407 18.97 15.88 15.83
N LEU A 408 19.49 14.78 15.29
CA LEU A 408 18.74 13.78 14.54
C LEU A 408 18.72 12.47 15.30
N GLU A 409 17.51 11.98 15.62
CA GLU A 409 17.30 10.67 16.26
C GLU A 409 17.95 9.52 15.45
N ALA A 410 18.24 8.39 16.11
CA ALA A 410 18.68 7.17 15.44
C ALA A 410 17.63 6.72 14.41
N HIS A 411 18.06 6.44 13.17
CA HIS A 411 17.14 6.20 12.05
C HIS A 411 16.05 7.29 11.91
N GLY A 412 16.41 8.52 12.28
CA GLY A 412 15.52 9.67 12.35
C GLY A 412 15.41 10.44 11.04
N PHE A 413 14.65 11.51 11.11
CA PHE A 413 14.34 12.42 10.03
C PHE A 413 14.59 13.86 10.50
N GLY A 414 14.78 14.78 9.56
CA GLY A 414 14.84 16.21 9.85
C GLY A 414 14.39 17.03 8.65
N ALA A 415 14.03 18.29 8.88
CA ALA A 415 13.61 19.17 7.80
C ALA A 415 13.95 20.63 8.10
N LEU A 416 14.77 21.25 7.26
CA LEU A 416 15.16 22.65 7.37
C LEU A 416 14.54 23.44 6.23
N LEU A 417 13.81 24.51 6.55
CA LEU A 417 13.28 25.46 5.57
C LEU A 417 14.05 26.77 5.67
N ALA A 418 14.58 27.25 4.54
CA ALA A 418 15.04 28.63 4.39
C ALA A 418 14.00 29.44 3.61
N VAL A 419 13.73 30.65 4.07
CA VAL A 419 12.82 31.62 3.46
C VAL A 419 13.59 32.92 3.27
N ALA A 420 13.80 33.34 2.02
CA ALA A 420 14.54 34.55 1.69
C ALA A 420 13.80 35.81 2.19
N ALA A 421 14.54 36.90 2.35
CA ALA A 421 14.01 38.17 2.89
C ALA A 421 12.89 38.77 2.04
N ASP A 422 12.91 38.51 0.72
CA ASP A 422 11.96 38.97 -0.28
C ASP A 422 10.82 37.97 -0.53
N ALA A 423 10.69 36.92 0.30
CA ALA A 423 9.61 35.96 0.17
C ALA A 423 8.23 36.62 0.33
N PRO A 424 7.22 36.21 -0.47
CA PRO A 424 5.84 36.67 -0.30
C PRO A 424 5.34 36.49 1.14
N PRO A 425 4.57 37.43 1.72
CA PRO A 425 4.07 37.30 3.09
C PRO A 425 3.30 36.00 3.37
N GLY A 426 2.62 35.46 2.36
CA GLY A 426 1.90 34.18 2.45
C GLY A 426 2.79 32.97 2.75
N ASP A 427 4.06 33.01 2.35
CA ASP A 427 5.03 31.94 2.58
C ASP A 427 5.42 31.83 4.07
N LEU A 428 5.39 32.95 4.79
CA LEU A 428 5.67 32.99 6.22
C LEU A 428 4.41 32.75 7.05
N ALA A 429 3.27 33.35 6.66
CA ALA A 429 1.97 33.07 7.29
C ALA A 429 1.62 31.58 7.25
N ALA A 430 2.08 30.90 6.20
CA ALA A 430 1.97 29.47 6.05
C ALA A 430 2.58 28.62 7.17
N LEU A 431 3.52 29.17 7.94
CA LEU A 431 4.23 28.49 9.03
C LEU A 431 3.51 28.62 10.38
N ASP A 432 2.58 29.56 10.51
CA ASP A 432 1.91 29.89 11.78
C ASP A 432 1.10 28.70 12.31
N GLU A 433 0.49 27.90 11.43
CA GLU A 433 -0.20 26.65 11.80
C GLU A 433 0.74 25.44 11.82
N LEU A 434 1.72 25.39 10.92
CA LEU A 434 2.60 24.25 10.76
C LEU A 434 3.54 24.07 11.95
N LEU A 435 4.25 25.13 12.36
CA LEU A 435 5.28 25.02 13.38
C LEU A 435 4.70 24.57 14.74
N PRO A 436 3.58 25.12 15.24
CA PRO A 436 2.96 24.62 16.47
C PRO A 436 2.53 23.14 16.36
N ARG A 437 1.95 22.74 15.22
CA ARG A 437 1.55 21.35 14.98
C ARG A 437 2.75 20.41 14.99
N MET A 438 3.82 20.75 14.27
CA MET A 438 5.02 19.93 14.21
C MET A 438 5.73 19.89 15.57
N LYS A 439 5.74 20.99 16.31
CA LYS A 439 6.25 21.05 17.68
C LYS A 439 5.46 20.14 18.63
N GLN A 440 4.13 20.10 18.48
CA GLN A 440 3.29 19.18 19.26
C GLN A 440 3.59 17.72 18.94
N LEU A 441 3.71 17.38 17.65
CA LEU A 441 4.08 16.01 17.24
C LEU A 441 5.47 15.65 17.76
N ALA A 442 6.46 16.53 17.57
CA ALA A 442 7.85 16.32 17.99
C ALA A 442 8.07 16.31 19.51
N ALA A 443 7.08 16.70 20.32
CA ALA A 443 7.17 16.66 21.78
C ALA A 443 7.42 15.24 22.33
N THR A 444 7.01 14.22 21.57
CA THR A 444 7.34 12.82 21.85
C THR A 444 8.37 12.32 20.82
N PRO A 445 9.59 11.93 21.23
CA PRO A 445 10.61 11.41 20.30
C PRO A 445 10.12 10.17 19.56
N LEU A 446 10.45 10.03 18.27
CA LEU A 446 10.05 8.85 17.48
C LEU A 446 10.54 7.55 18.11
N GLN A 447 11.77 7.53 18.64
CA GLN A 447 12.35 6.36 19.29
C GLN A 447 11.64 5.91 20.58
N SER A 448 10.74 6.72 21.13
CA SER A 448 9.91 6.33 22.29
C SER A 448 8.66 5.55 21.90
N PHE A 449 8.25 5.60 20.63
CA PHE A 449 7.16 4.76 20.13
C PHE A 449 7.67 3.34 19.85
N SER A 450 6.80 2.35 20.12
CA SER A 450 7.14 0.96 19.85
C SER A 450 7.35 0.72 18.35
N ASN A 451 8.46 0.07 18.01
CA ASN A 451 8.72 -0.53 16.70
C ASN A 451 8.42 -2.04 16.68
N ALA A 452 7.82 -2.58 17.73
CA ALA A 452 7.47 -3.99 17.80
C ALA A 452 6.21 -4.25 16.97
N TRP A 453 6.36 -4.98 15.88
CA TRP A 453 5.25 -5.48 15.09
C TRP A 453 4.54 -6.65 15.81
N GLN A 454 3.22 -6.71 15.70
CA GLN A 454 2.40 -7.77 16.27
C GLN A 454 1.33 -8.21 15.27
N SER A 455 1.11 -9.53 15.18
CA SER A 455 0.01 -10.09 14.39
C SER A 455 -1.33 -9.73 15.03
N LEU A 456 -2.37 -9.58 14.21
CA LEU A 456 -3.74 -9.40 14.71
C LEU A 456 -4.25 -10.74 15.25
N PRO A 457 -4.56 -10.86 16.55
CA PRO A 457 -5.12 -12.09 17.09
C PRO A 457 -6.49 -12.35 16.47
N GLN A 458 -6.72 -13.59 16.03
CA GLN A 458 -8.00 -14.02 15.50
C GLN A 458 -8.69 -14.95 16.49
N ARG A 459 -10.02 -14.86 16.55
CA ARG A 459 -10.85 -15.70 17.39
C ARG A 459 -11.88 -16.41 16.54
N LEU A 460 -11.88 -17.74 16.62
CA LEU A 460 -12.93 -18.55 16.03
C LEU A 460 -14.29 -18.16 16.62
N MET A 461 -15.25 -17.87 15.74
CA MET A 461 -16.63 -17.60 16.15
C MET A 461 -17.27 -18.89 16.70
N PRO A 462 -17.92 -18.84 17.88
CA PRO A 462 -18.53 -20.01 18.46
C PRO A 462 -19.69 -20.51 17.58
N ILE A 463 -19.79 -21.83 17.45
CA ILE A 463 -20.97 -22.48 16.88
C ILE A 463 -21.78 -23.06 18.03
N GLU A 464 -22.97 -22.51 18.27
CA GLU A 464 -23.83 -22.93 19.37
C GLU A 464 -24.23 -24.41 19.23
N PRO A 465 -24.13 -25.22 20.30
CA PRO A 465 -24.56 -26.61 20.29
C PRO A 465 -26.06 -26.76 20.03
N THR A 466 -26.44 -27.80 19.29
CA THR A 466 -27.83 -28.23 19.15
C THR A 466 -28.25 -29.09 20.34
N SER A 467 -29.56 -29.29 20.53
CA SER A 467 -30.07 -30.25 21.51
C SER A 467 -29.52 -31.66 21.23
N ALA A 468 -29.17 -32.39 22.29
CA ALA A 468 -28.66 -33.75 22.17
C ALA A 468 -29.75 -34.70 21.65
N ALA A 469 -29.41 -35.50 20.62
CA ALA A 469 -30.26 -36.56 20.10
C ALA A 469 -29.74 -37.92 20.56
N THR A 470 -30.65 -38.85 20.91
CA THR A 470 -30.31 -40.22 21.33
C THR A 470 -30.19 -41.19 20.15
N SER A 471 -30.71 -40.82 18.98
CA SER A 471 -30.61 -41.57 17.72
C SER A 471 -30.37 -40.60 16.57
N ALA A 472 -29.86 -41.10 15.44
CA ALA A 472 -29.57 -40.27 14.29
C ALA A 472 -30.85 -39.60 13.77
N PRO A 473 -30.90 -38.25 13.70
CA PRO A 473 -31.99 -37.54 13.06
C PRO A 473 -32.13 -37.95 11.59
N ASP A 474 -33.31 -37.72 11.00
CA ASP A 474 -33.56 -38.09 9.61
C ASP A 474 -32.53 -37.44 8.66
N GLY A 475 -31.99 -38.25 7.73
CA GLY A 475 -30.93 -37.87 6.79
C GLY A 475 -29.51 -37.75 7.37
N MET A 476 -29.33 -37.93 8.68
CA MET A 476 -28.02 -37.90 9.33
C MET A 476 -27.45 -39.29 9.58
N VAL A 477 -26.13 -39.35 9.74
CA VAL A 477 -25.39 -40.55 10.14
C VAL A 477 -24.66 -40.30 11.45
N ALA A 478 -24.51 -41.35 12.26
CA ALA A 478 -23.74 -41.32 13.49
C ALA A 478 -22.24 -41.41 13.19
N ILE A 479 -21.48 -40.43 13.68
CA ILE A 479 -20.02 -40.45 13.66
C ILE A 479 -19.55 -40.82 15.07
N PRO A 480 -18.90 -41.98 15.27
CA PRO A 480 -18.39 -42.36 16.58
C PRO A 480 -17.32 -41.37 17.01
N GLY A 481 -17.30 -41.00 18.30
CA GLY A 481 -16.20 -40.19 18.82
C GLY A 481 -14.89 -40.97 18.83
N GLY A 482 -13.77 -40.26 18.82
CA GLY A 482 -12.45 -40.89 18.77
C GLY A 482 -11.31 -39.89 18.84
N GLU A 483 -10.10 -40.43 18.95
CA GLU A 483 -8.89 -39.64 18.77
C GLU A 483 -8.75 -39.27 17.29
N PHE A 484 -8.44 -38.00 17.01
CA PHE A 484 -8.26 -37.48 15.68
C PHE A 484 -6.98 -36.65 15.60
N GLU A 485 -6.21 -36.84 14.54
CA GLU A 485 -5.12 -35.97 14.18
C GLU A 485 -5.61 -34.94 13.17
N PHE A 486 -5.97 -33.75 13.66
CA PHE A 486 -6.38 -32.64 12.81
C PHE A 486 -5.14 -32.03 12.14
N VAL A 487 -5.19 -31.92 10.81
CA VAL A 487 -4.10 -31.37 10.01
C VAL A 487 -4.65 -30.43 8.94
N VAL A 488 -4.09 -29.23 8.87
CA VAL A 488 -4.37 -28.27 7.81
C VAL A 488 -3.06 -27.79 7.23
N HIS A 489 -2.97 -27.85 5.90
CA HIS A 489 -1.87 -27.32 5.12
C HIS A 489 -2.42 -26.24 4.18
N GLY A 490 -2.24 -24.96 4.50
CA GLY A 490 -2.53 -23.88 3.56
C GLY A 490 -1.62 -23.94 2.32
N ILE A 491 -2.16 -23.58 1.16
CA ILE A 491 -1.39 -23.41 -0.08
C ILE A 491 -0.77 -22.02 -0.06
N GLU A 492 0.54 -21.93 -0.34
CA GLU A 492 1.24 -20.65 -0.42
C GLU A 492 0.80 -19.89 -1.68
N ILE A 493 0.03 -18.81 -1.49
CA ILE A 493 -0.20 -17.79 -2.52
C ILE A 493 0.82 -16.66 -2.36
N GLU A 494 0.90 -16.04 -1.18
CA GLU A 494 1.94 -15.10 -0.78
C GLU A 494 2.27 -15.21 0.72
N GLY A 495 3.42 -14.66 1.14
CA GLY A 495 3.94 -14.73 2.51
C GLY A 495 4.64 -16.06 2.81
N GLN A 496 5.69 -16.05 3.62
CA GLN A 496 6.44 -17.26 3.99
C GLN A 496 5.87 -17.91 5.27
N THR A 497 6.69 -18.69 5.99
CA THR A 497 6.36 -19.24 7.33
C THR A 497 6.45 -18.16 8.41
N TRP A 498 5.59 -17.15 8.31
CA TRP A 498 5.59 -15.99 9.20
C TRP A 498 4.45 -16.04 10.22
N ASP A 499 4.61 -15.32 11.32
CA ASP A 499 3.55 -15.07 12.29
C ASP A 499 2.44 -14.17 11.71
N GLY A 500 1.17 -14.45 11.97
CA GLY A 500 0.04 -13.60 11.55
C GLY A 500 -0.48 -13.82 10.13
N VAL A 501 0.00 -14.85 9.43
CA VAL A 501 -0.53 -15.25 8.11
C VAL A 501 -1.66 -16.25 8.28
N ASP A 502 -2.64 -16.23 7.38
CA ASP A 502 -3.73 -17.23 7.34
C ASP A 502 -4.61 -17.22 8.62
N VAL A 503 -5.04 -18.37 9.13
CA VAL A 503 -5.99 -18.50 10.25
C VAL A 503 -5.34 -18.81 11.60
N GLN A 504 -6.03 -18.50 12.71
CA GLN A 504 -5.65 -18.90 14.07
C GLN A 504 -6.67 -19.86 14.67
N TYR A 505 -6.23 -21.06 15.10
CA TYR A 505 -7.06 -21.94 15.89
C TYR A 505 -7.01 -21.62 17.40
N PRO A 506 -8.04 -21.97 18.19
CA PRO A 506 -8.14 -21.62 19.61
C PRO A 506 -6.98 -22.07 20.52
N TRP A 507 -6.15 -23.02 20.05
CA TRP A 507 -5.01 -23.57 20.79
C TRP A 507 -3.67 -22.99 20.34
N GLU A 508 -3.68 -21.99 19.48
CA GLU A 508 -2.49 -21.43 18.87
C GLU A 508 -2.26 -20.02 19.39
N PRO A 509 -1.00 -19.61 19.57
CA PRO A 509 -0.69 -18.27 20.08
C PRO A 509 -0.96 -17.17 19.07
N SER A 510 -1.06 -17.51 17.78
CA SER A 510 -1.18 -16.55 16.69
C SER A 510 -1.61 -17.22 15.37
N PRO A 511 -2.06 -16.43 14.37
CA PRO A 511 -2.39 -16.96 13.04
C PRO A 511 -1.15 -17.50 12.32
N ARG A 512 -1.31 -18.63 11.61
CA ARG A 512 -0.25 -19.25 10.82
C ARG A 512 -0.83 -20.19 9.76
N ARG A 513 -0.02 -20.61 8.78
CA ARG A 513 -0.45 -21.44 7.63
C ARG A 513 -0.65 -22.94 7.91
N HIS A 514 0.07 -23.46 8.90
CA HIS A 514 0.15 -24.91 9.15
C HIS A 514 -0.34 -25.24 10.54
N HIS A 515 -1.26 -26.18 10.61
CA HIS A 515 -1.91 -26.58 11.84
C HIS A 515 -1.84 -28.09 12.00
N ARG A 516 -1.42 -28.53 13.18
CA ARG A 516 -1.45 -29.95 13.56
C ARG A 516 -1.84 -30.05 15.02
N ARG A 517 -2.89 -30.81 15.31
CA ARG A 517 -3.32 -31.08 16.69
C ARG A 517 -3.97 -32.44 16.81
N ARG A 518 -3.46 -33.24 17.75
CA ARG A 518 -4.18 -34.42 18.24
C ARG A 518 -5.27 -33.96 19.20
N MET A 519 -6.50 -34.37 18.95
CA MET A 519 -7.68 -33.98 19.72
C MET A 519 -8.62 -35.16 19.93
N GLN A 520 -9.38 -35.11 21.03
CA GLN A 520 -10.44 -36.07 21.31
C GLN A 520 -11.77 -35.48 20.82
N LEU A 521 -12.41 -36.16 19.88
CA LEU A 521 -13.74 -35.80 19.40
C LEU A 521 -14.82 -36.59 20.15
N HIS A 522 -15.90 -35.89 20.50
CA HIS A 522 -17.13 -36.51 21.00
C HIS A 522 -17.94 -37.09 19.83
N PRO A 523 -18.79 -38.10 20.06
CA PRO A 523 -19.70 -38.57 19.02
C PRO A 523 -20.67 -37.47 18.59
N PHE A 524 -20.97 -37.39 17.31
CA PHE A 524 -21.92 -36.42 16.74
C PHE A 524 -22.68 -37.02 15.55
N PHE A 525 -23.73 -36.33 15.12
CA PHE A 525 -24.47 -36.65 13.90
C PHE A 525 -24.14 -35.62 12.83
N ILE A 526 -23.99 -36.07 11.58
CA ILE A 526 -23.77 -35.19 10.42
C ILE A 526 -24.65 -35.65 9.27
N ASP A 527 -25.08 -34.72 8.42
CA ASP A 527 -25.88 -35.06 7.24
C ASP A 527 -25.07 -35.98 6.31
N ARG A 528 -25.72 -37.05 5.81
CA ARG A 528 -25.08 -38.02 4.91
C ARG A 528 -24.65 -37.39 3.58
N THR A 529 -25.37 -36.37 3.14
CA THR A 529 -25.14 -35.63 1.91
C THR A 529 -25.19 -34.13 2.19
N PRO A 530 -24.59 -33.27 1.36
CA PRO A 530 -24.87 -31.84 1.40
C PRO A 530 -26.38 -31.57 1.33
N VAL A 531 -26.81 -30.42 1.87
CA VAL A 531 -28.20 -29.99 1.83
C VAL A 531 -28.65 -29.86 0.37
N THR A 532 -29.70 -30.58 0.02
CA THR A 532 -30.23 -30.64 -1.34
C THR A 532 -31.16 -29.47 -1.65
N HIS A 533 -31.36 -29.17 -2.94
CA HIS A 533 -32.37 -28.20 -3.37
C HIS A 533 -33.77 -28.51 -2.80
N ALA A 534 -34.18 -29.78 -2.78
CA ALA A 534 -35.47 -30.19 -2.23
C ALA A 534 -35.59 -29.93 -0.73
N GLN A 535 -34.51 -30.15 0.04
CA GLN A 535 -34.46 -29.85 1.46
C GLN A 535 -34.54 -28.33 1.72
N PHE A 536 -33.75 -27.55 0.98
CA PHE A 536 -33.75 -26.10 1.11
C PHE A 536 -35.09 -25.49 0.68
N LYS A 537 -35.75 -26.05 -0.36
CA LYS A 537 -37.09 -25.62 -0.77
C LYS A 537 -38.11 -25.80 0.35
N ARG A 538 -38.09 -26.94 1.07
CA ARG A 538 -38.99 -27.14 2.22
C ARG A 538 -38.78 -26.12 3.32
N PHE A 539 -37.52 -25.73 3.56
CA PHE A 539 -37.20 -24.65 4.47
C PHE A 539 -37.85 -23.33 4.03
N LEU A 540 -37.68 -22.93 2.77
CA LEU A 540 -38.29 -21.70 2.25
C LEU A 540 -39.81 -21.73 2.33
N ASP A 541 -40.44 -22.81 1.90
CA ASP A 541 -41.90 -22.97 1.87
C ASP A 541 -42.50 -22.91 3.29
N ALA A 542 -41.80 -23.47 4.29
CA ALA A 542 -42.29 -23.56 5.67
C ALA A 542 -41.95 -22.33 6.53
N SER A 543 -40.80 -21.71 6.31
CA SER A 543 -40.32 -20.58 7.13
C SER A 543 -40.66 -19.21 6.54
N HIS A 544 -41.01 -19.16 5.24
CA HIS A 544 -41.11 -17.93 4.47
C HIS A 544 -39.84 -17.07 4.54
N TYR A 545 -38.68 -17.72 4.66
CA TYR A 545 -37.40 -17.06 4.73
C TYR A 545 -37.12 -16.25 3.46
N GLY A 546 -36.69 -15.00 3.65
CA GLY A 546 -36.08 -14.17 2.62
C GLY A 546 -34.67 -13.79 3.06
N PRO A 547 -33.66 -13.91 2.18
CA PRO A 547 -32.30 -13.50 2.51
C PRO A 547 -32.27 -11.99 2.73
N ARG A 548 -31.33 -11.52 3.56
CA ARG A 548 -31.11 -10.08 3.73
C ARG A 548 -30.55 -9.43 2.47
N ASP A 549 -29.66 -10.14 1.79
CA ASP A 549 -29.14 -9.77 0.49
C ASP A 549 -29.62 -10.81 -0.54
N ALA A 550 -30.48 -10.37 -1.45
CA ALA A 550 -31.01 -11.22 -2.50
C ALA A 550 -30.06 -11.31 -3.71
N ASN A 551 -28.95 -10.57 -3.73
CA ASN A 551 -28.02 -10.61 -4.84
C ASN A 551 -27.47 -12.01 -5.03
N ASN A 552 -27.63 -12.55 -6.23
CA ASN A 552 -27.30 -13.93 -6.59
C ASN A 552 -27.94 -15.02 -5.70
N PHE A 553 -28.88 -14.74 -4.79
CA PHE A 553 -29.52 -15.77 -3.96
C PHE A 553 -30.31 -16.74 -4.83
N LEU A 554 -29.95 -18.03 -4.75
CA LEU A 554 -30.53 -19.11 -5.56
C LEU A 554 -30.59 -18.75 -7.06
N ARG A 555 -29.52 -18.14 -7.59
CA ARG A 555 -29.44 -17.60 -8.95
C ARG A 555 -29.86 -18.57 -10.05
N ASP A 556 -29.65 -19.86 -9.83
CA ASP A 556 -29.98 -20.95 -10.75
C ASP A 556 -31.45 -21.38 -10.69
N TRP A 557 -32.23 -20.90 -9.72
CA TRP A 557 -33.66 -21.21 -9.61
C TRP A 557 -34.49 -20.36 -10.58
N ARG A 558 -35.64 -20.92 -10.98
CA ARG A 558 -36.65 -20.26 -11.82
C ARG A 558 -38.01 -20.43 -11.15
N ASP A 559 -38.75 -19.32 -11.02
CA ASP A 559 -40.09 -19.29 -10.41
C ASP A 559 -40.17 -19.99 -9.03
N GLY A 560 -39.13 -19.83 -8.21
CA GLY A 560 -39.06 -20.42 -6.86
C GLY A 560 -38.78 -21.93 -6.83
N ALA A 561 -38.29 -22.51 -7.92
CA ALA A 561 -37.91 -23.91 -8.01
C ALA A 561 -36.48 -24.11 -8.58
N PRO A 562 -35.76 -25.15 -8.14
CA PRO A 562 -34.46 -25.50 -8.72
C PRO A 562 -34.59 -25.94 -10.19
N PRO A 563 -33.49 -25.98 -10.95
CA PRO A 563 -33.50 -26.56 -12.29
C PRO A 563 -34.07 -27.99 -12.30
N PRO A 564 -34.92 -28.36 -13.28
CA PRO A 564 -35.52 -29.69 -13.34
C PRO A 564 -34.49 -30.81 -13.28
N GLY A 565 -34.71 -31.81 -12.41
CA GLY A 565 -33.80 -32.94 -12.23
C GLY A 565 -32.60 -32.64 -11.31
N CYS A 566 -32.53 -31.45 -10.70
CA CYS A 566 -31.50 -31.09 -9.74
C CYS A 566 -31.98 -31.14 -8.27
N GLU A 567 -33.18 -31.66 -8.00
CA GLU A 567 -33.82 -31.64 -6.68
C GLU A 567 -32.96 -32.30 -5.59
N ASN A 568 -32.22 -33.35 -5.95
CA ASN A 568 -31.33 -34.10 -5.06
C ASN A 568 -29.86 -33.66 -5.14
N LYS A 569 -29.53 -32.63 -5.92
CA LYS A 569 -28.19 -32.03 -5.94
C LYS A 569 -28.02 -31.05 -4.77
N PRO A 570 -26.78 -30.78 -4.32
CA PRO A 570 -26.51 -29.75 -3.32
C PRO A 570 -27.07 -28.39 -3.75
N VAL A 571 -27.74 -27.69 -2.84
CA VAL A 571 -28.15 -26.31 -3.09
C VAL A 571 -26.89 -25.43 -3.21
N THR A 572 -26.86 -24.58 -4.24
CA THR A 572 -25.81 -23.59 -4.47
C THR A 572 -26.37 -22.17 -4.39
N TRP A 573 -25.52 -21.15 -4.51
CA TRP A 573 -25.95 -19.74 -4.49
C TRP A 573 -26.63 -19.31 -3.19
N VAL A 574 -26.11 -19.79 -2.05
CA VAL A 574 -26.56 -19.42 -0.71
C VAL A 574 -25.40 -18.81 0.07
N SER A 575 -25.67 -17.77 0.85
CA SER A 575 -24.71 -17.15 1.76
C SER A 575 -24.50 -18.01 3.02
N LEU A 576 -23.50 -17.64 3.82
CA LEU A 576 -23.27 -18.25 5.13
C LEU A 576 -24.47 -17.99 6.06
N GLU A 577 -25.09 -16.83 5.95
CA GLU A 577 -26.28 -16.42 6.70
C GLU A 577 -27.48 -17.30 6.34
N ASP A 578 -27.70 -17.59 5.06
CA ASP A 578 -28.76 -18.48 4.58
C ASP A 578 -28.56 -19.91 5.08
N ALA A 579 -27.32 -20.40 5.01
CA ALA A 579 -26.96 -21.74 5.49
C ALA A 579 -27.17 -21.88 7.00
N ARG A 580 -26.82 -20.85 7.78
CA ARG A 580 -27.09 -20.80 9.23
C ARG A 580 -28.59 -20.75 9.52
N ALA A 581 -29.37 -19.96 8.77
CA ALA A 581 -30.81 -19.87 8.94
C ALA A 581 -31.49 -21.22 8.66
N TYR A 582 -31.11 -21.91 7.58
CA TYR A 582 -31.56 -23.27 7.29
C TYR A 582 -31.20 -24.23 8.42
N ALA A 583 -29.94 -24.20 8.89
CA ALA A 583 -29.48 -25.09 9.95
C ALA A 583 -30.32 -24.89 11.23
N VAL A 584 -30.55 -23.65 11.65
CA VAL A 584 -31.39 -23.33 12.82
C VAL A 584 -32.81 -23.84 12.63
N TRP A 585 -33.45 -23.59 11.48
CA TRP A 585 -34.80 -24.10 11.18
C TRP A 585 -34.87 -25.63 11.23
N ALA A 586 -33.84 -26.30 10.73
CA ALA A 586 -33.75 -27.76 10.74
C ALA A 586 -33.39 -28.36 12.11
N GLY A 587 -33.15 -27.53 13.15
CA GLY A 587 -32.67 -27.99 14.46
C GLY A 587 -31.22 -28.48 14.44
N LYS A 588 -30.43 -27.97 13.49
CA LYS A 588 -29.03 -28.36 13.19
C LYS A 588 -28.09 -27.16 13.39
N ARG A 589 -26.79 -27.41 13.22
CA ARG A 589 -25.73 -26.38 13.12
C ARG A 589 -24.75 -26.77 12.01
N LEU A 590 -23.97 -25.80 11.54
CA LEU A 590 -22.82 -26.09 10.69
C LEU A 590 -21.74 -26.82 11.51
N PRO A 591 -21.00 -27.77 10.93
CA PRO A 591 -19.89 -28.43 11.62
C PRO A 591 -18.70 -27.47 11.77
N HIS A 592 -17.88 -27.70 12.80
CA HIS A 592 -16.52 -27.18 12.80
C HIS A 592 -15.68 -27.90 11.74
N GLU A 593 -14.59 -27.28 11.30
CA GLU A 593 -13.70 -27.89 10.31
C GLU A 593 -13.15 -29.24 10.75
N TRP A 594 -12.76 -29.39 12.03
CA TRP A 594 -12.28 -30.67 12.54
C TRP A 594 -13.36 -31.76 12.61
N GLU A 595 -14.64 -31.38 12.79
CA GLU A 595 -15.76 -32.33 12.74
C GLU A 595 -16.00 -32.79 11.31
N TRP A 596 -15.93 -31.86 10.36
CA TRP A 596 -16.07 -32.16 8.93
C TRP A 596 -14.91 -33.03 8.42
N GLN A 597 -13.66 -32.66 8.71
CA GLN A 597 -12.49 -33.46 8.31
C GLN A 597 -12.55 -34.86 8.92
N TYR A 598 -12.87 -35.00 10.20
CA TYR A 598 -12.97 -36.32 10.83
C TYR A 598 -14.05 -37.20 10.19
N ALA A 599 -15.21 -36.62 9.88
CA ALA A 599 -16.29 -37.35 9.21
C ALA A 599 -15.92 -37.72 7.76
N ALA A 600 -15.18 -36.87 7.06
CA ALA A 600 -14.83 -37.06 5.64
C ALA A 600 -13.62 -38.00 5.44
N GLN A 601 -12.57 -37.87 6.26
CA GLN A 601 -11.32 -38.66 6.14
C GLN A 601 -11.48 -40.10 6.62
N GLY A 602 -12.48 -40.37 7.48
CA GLY A 602 -12.65 -41.67 8.11
C GLY A 602 -11.47 -42.06 9.00
N HIS A 603 -11.29 -43.35 9.24
CA HIS A 603 -10.19 -43.88 10.07
C HIS A 603 -8.92 -44.20 9.28
N ASP A 604 -8.95 -44.09 7.95
CA ASP A 604 -7.84 -44.42 7.05
C ASP A 604 -7.20 -43.19 6.39
N GLY A 605 -7.66 -41.97 6.72
CA GLY A 605 -6.99 -40.72 6.36
C GLY A 605 -7.17 -40.29 4.91
N ARG A 606 -8.34 -40.53 4.31
CA ARG A 606 -8.65 -40.23 2.90
C ARG A 606 -8.80 -38.76 2.55
#